data_AF-A0A2D3LKQ5-F1
#
_entry.id   AF-A0A2D3LKQ5-F1
#
_cell.length_a   1.000
_cell.length_b   1.000
_cell.length_c   1.000
_cell.angle_alpha   90.00
_cell.angle_beta   90.00
_cell.angle_gamma   90.00
#
_symmetry.space_group_name_H-M   'P 1'
#
loop_
_entity.id
_entity.type
_entity.pdbx_description
1 polymer ?
#
loop_
_entity_poly.entity_id
_entity_poly.type
_entity_poly.pdbx_seq_one_letter_code
_entity_poly.pdbx_strand_id
1 'polypeptide(L)'
;MKKMHRWFGLILCLFLIGFCVSGIILNHHEIFSNINVSRSLMPSSYAYKNWNQGLMRGTLAKGDSVIIYGENGFFLTDRLGAKIKDFNKGMPSGVELRNIKAITRTRSGEIWAVGNFQLFHLENNTWQTVDLDGLDTRLVDVTSRGDSVVVASRNHLWLSPNVGKQFRQIQLRAGTDHDGKVSLLRTVWLIHSGALFGTIGKLVGDAVAIVLIILCISGVWFFIARKTRAGKSQLKTLYWVHRRIGRITIALTLFVTITGWFLRPPAMVAIVKGRVPALPFTVQDSKNPWNDQLRAVRYDSAKKDWLIYTSKGFYALQDLRSTPRPVKGTPKVSYMGLSAFYQVNTGQWLVGSFNGLYLWSRNVQGGMPKVVPIDKDIMMVGFSNDFKEPFLIDYYEGTSSPKMPAQFQQLPMSLHIAALETHTGRIFTFLHDTSNVVYIAIIGLAIAWCLWTGYYRPRKNRKKHGNEKEPKKRRQQLRLENEESE
;
A
#
# COMPACT_ATOMS: atom_id res chain seq x y z
N MET A 1 20.18 30.52 -2.02
CA MET A 1 20.87 29.20 -1.92
C MET A 1 21.23 28.76 -0.48
N LYS A 2 22.39 29.10 0.12
CA LYS A 2 22.84 28.48 1.41
C LYS A 2 21.83 28.53 2.58
N LYS A 3 21.15 29.67 2.79
CA LYS A 3 20.10 29.80 3.82
C LYS A 3 18.87 28.93 3.50
N MET A 4 18.55 28.75 2.21
CA MET A 4 17.39 28.00 1.72
C MET A 4 17.59 26.50 1.95
N HIS A 5 18.68 25.91 1.42
CA HIS A 5 19.01 24.49 1.65
C HIS A 5 19.01 24.14 3.15
N ARG A 6 19.49 25.05 4.02
CA ARG A 6 19.44 24.87 5.48
C ARG A 6 18.00 24.84 6.02
N TRP A 7 17.18 25.85 5.73
CA TRP A 7 15.84 25.95 6.31
C TRP A 7 14.86 24.94 5.70
N PHE A 8 14.82 24.82 4.37
CA PHE A 8 14.03 23.79 3.69
C PHE A 8 14.50 22.39 4.07
N GLY A 9 15.82 22.15 4.13
CA GLY A 9 16.38 20.87 4.52
C GLY A 9 15.94 20.44 5.93
N LEU A 10 15.96 21.35 6.91
CA LEU A 10 15.51 21.04 8.28
C LEU A 10 14.02 20.65 8.35
N ILE A 11 13.15 21.36 7.62
CA ILE A 11 11.71 21.02 7.55
C ILE A 11 11.53 19.67 6.84
N LEU A 12 12.20 19.47 5.71
CA LEU A 12 12.13 18.25 4.92
C LEU A 12 12.68 17.01 5.64
N CYS A 13 13.61 17.17 6.61
CA CYS A 13 14.14 16.04 7.39
C CYS A 13 13.02 15.27 8.11
N LEU A 14 12.01 15.96 8.66
CA LEU A 14 10.88 15.31 9.34
C LEU A 14 10.13 14.37 8.37
N PHE A 15 9.75 14.89 7.21
CA PHE A 15 9.00 14.15 6.19
C PHE A 15 9.85 13.05 5.54
N LEU A 16 11.12 13.32 5.22
CA LEU A 16 12.03 12.34 4.64
C LEU A 16 12.32 11.17 5.58
N ILE A 17 12.54 11.42 6.87
CA ILE A 17 12.71 10.34 7.86
C ILE A 17 11.42 9.52 7.93
N GLY A 18 10.25 10.17 8.01
CA GLY A 18 8.95 9.50 7.98
C GLY A 18 8.79 8.60 6.75
N PHE A 19 9.06 9.10 5.55
CA PHE A 19 8.99 8.34 4.30
C PHE A 19 9.99 7.18 4.23
N CYS A 20 11.22 7.36 4.71
CA CYS A 20 12.25 6.33 4.68
C CYS A 20 11.95 5.18 5.66
N VAL A 21 11.62 5.51 6.92
CA VAL A 21 11.27 4.51 7.94
C VAL A 21 10.00 3.75 7.52
N SER A 22 8.97 4.46 7.07
CA SER A 22 7.73 3.82 6.59
C SER A 22 7.96 2.99 5.33
N GLY A 23 8.82 3.42 4.39
CA GLY A 23 9.16 2.65 3.19
C GLY A 23 9.76 1.28 3.52
N ILE A 24 10.70 1.24 4.47
CA ILE A 24 11.31 -0.01 4.97
C ILE A 24 10.23 -0.92 5.59
N ILE A 25 9.33 -0.36 6.41
CA ILE A 25 8.22 -1.13 7.02
C ILE A 25 7.27 -1.70 5.95
N LEU A 26 6.97 -0.93 4.89
CA LEU A 26 6.12 -1.37 3.78
C LEU A 26 6.78 -2.49 2.95
N ASN A 27 8.10 -2.49 2.81
CA ASN A 27 8.87 -3.53 2.10
C ASN A 27 8.86 -4.88 2.84
N HIS A 28 8.91 -4.85 4.17
CA HIS A 28 9.07 -6.03 5.05
C HIS A 28 7.79 -6.38 5.82
N HIS A 29 6.68 -6.47 5.08
CA HIS A 29 5.34 -6.56 5.66
C HIS A 29 5.15 -7.66 6.71
N GLU A 30 5.66 -8.87 6.47
CA GLU A 30 5.50 -10.03 7.36
C GLU A 30 6.28 -9.87 8.66
N ILE A 31 7.50 -9.32 8.60
CA ILE A 31 8.37 -9.07 9.77
C ILE A 31 7.66 -8.15 10.79
N PHE A 32 6.86 -7.20 10.30
CA PHE A 32 6.16 -6.22 11.13
C PHE A 32 4.67 -6.53 11.37
N SER A 33 4.17 -7.67 10.91
CA SER A 33 2.73 -8.04 10.95
C SER A 33 2.16 -8.15 12.38
N ASN A 34 3.00 -8.51 13.35
CA ASN A 34 2.64 -8.63 14.77
C ASN A 34 2.63 -7.28 15.52
N ILE A 35 3.19 -6.21 14.93
CA ILE A 35 3.31 -4.91 15.61
C ILE A 35 2.05 -4.08 15.37
N ASN A 36 1.45 -3.65 16.47
CA ASN A 36 0.24 -2.82 16.51
C ASN A 36 0.58 -1.40 16.94
N VAL A 37 -0.15 -0.43 16.40
CA VAL A 37 -0.12 0.97 16.82
C VAL A 37 -1.47 1.29 17.46
N SER A 38 -1.44 1.85 18.68
CA SER A 38 -2.65 2.33 19.33
C SER A 38 -3.22 3.52 18.56
N ARG A 39 -4.53 3.51 18.29
CA ARG A 39 -5.21 4.67 17.69
C ARG A 39 -5.21 5.90 18.61
N SER A 40 -4.91 5.75 19.91
CA SER A 40 -4.69 6.89 20.81
C SER A 40 -3.40 7.69 20.53
N LEU A 41 -2.47 7.14 19.74
CA LEU A 41 -1.26 7.84 19.27
C LEU A 41 -1.48 8.54 17.91
N MET A 42 -2.65 8.36 17.31
CA MET A 42 -3.00 8.88 15.99
C MET A 42 -3.92 10.11 16.11
N PRO A 43 -4.05 10.95 15.08
CA PRO A 43 -5.06 12.00 15.03
C PRO A 43 -6.48 11.44 15.29
N SER A 44 -7.35 12.22 15.91
CA SER A 44 -8.70 11.77 16.33
C SER A 44 -9.61 11.33 15.17
N SER A 45 -9.32 11.73 13.93
CA SER A 45 -9.94 11.22 12.71
C SER A 45 -9.72 9.72 12.48
N TYR A 46 -8.68 9.14 13.08
CA TYR A 46 -8.42 7.70 13.02
C TYR A 46 -9.22 6.91 14.07
N ALA A 47 -9.91 7.51 15.04
CA ALA A 47 -10.78 6.74 15.93
C ALA A 47 -11.92 6.07 15.13
N TYR A 48 -12.19 4.79 15.40
CA TYR A 48 -13.31 4.11 14.75
C TYR A 48 -14.64 4.74 15.17
N LYS A 49 -15.57 4.86 14.22
CA LYS A 49 -16.95 5.31 14.44
C LYS A 49 -17.87 4.37 13.69
N ASN A 50 -18.94 3.89 14.32
CA ASN A 50 -19.98 3.11 13.64
C ASN A 50 -19.45 1.96 12.75
N TRP A 51 -18.41 1.24 13.16
CA TRP A 51 -17.77 0.17 12.36
C TRP A 51 -17.08 0.58 11.04
N ASN A 52 -16.82 1.87 10.84
CA ASN A 52 -16.14 2.40 9.66
C ASN A 52 -14.68 1.91 9.48
N GLN A 53 -14.01 2.38 8.42
CA GLN A 53 -12.64 2.04 8.05
C GLN A 53 -12.39 0.52 7.90
N GLY A 54 -13.44 -0.25 7.61
CA GLY A 54 -13.40 -1.70 7.45
C GLY A 54 -13.36 -2.50 8.76
N LEU A 55 -13.65 -1.90 9.94
CA LEU A 55 -13.83 -2.68 11.18
C LEU A 55 -14.93 -3.74 11.03
N MET A 56 -15.98 -3.43 10.26
CA MET A 56 -16.89 -4.41 9.68
C MET A 56 -16.73 -4.43 8.15
N ARG A 57 -16.48 -5.62 7.60
CA ARG A 57 -16.48 -5.91 6.15
C ARG A 57 -17.64 -6.82 5.76
N GLY A 58 -18.12 -7.63 6.67
CA GLY A 58 -19.27 -8.49 6.46
C GLY A 58 -19.58 -9.34 7.69
N THR A 59 -20.48 -10.30 7.49
CA THR A 59 -21.03 -11.15 8.54
C THR A 59 -21.16 -12.60 8.10
N LEU A 60 -21.48 -13.48 9.06
CA LEU A 60 -21.98 -14.83 8.82
C LEU A 60 -22.87 -15.28 9.99
N ALA A 61 -24.13 -15.62 9.73
CA ALA A 61 -25.03 -16.20 10.72
C ALA A 61 -24.52 -17.57 11.18
N LYS A 62 -24.55 -17.87 12.48
CA LYS A 62 -24.07 -19.11 13.10
C LYS A 62 -25.04 -19.52 14.22
N GLY A 63 -26.04 -20.32 13.86
CA GLY A 63 -27.18 -20.57 14.74
C GLY A 63 -27.91 -19.26 15.03
N ASP A 64 -28.20 -18.99 16.31
CA ASP A 64 -28.80 -17.72 16.77
C ASP A 64 -27.78 -16.60 17.00
N SER A 65 -26.50 -16.85 16.71
CA SER A 65 -25.46 -15.83 16.70
C SER A 65 -25.16 -15.31 15.28
N VAL A 66 -24.51 -14.16 15.21
CA VAL A 66 -23.90 -13.62 13.99
C VAL A 66 -22.41 -13.39 14.27
N ILE A 67 -21.55 -13.94 13.41
CA ILE A 67 -20.13 -13.57 13.36
C ILE A 67 -20.03 -12.27 12.56
N ILE A 68 -19.36 -11.27 13.10
CA ILE A 68 -18.95 -10.04 12.43
C ILE A 68 -17.46 -10.18 12.13
N TYR A 69 -17.02 -9.81 10.91
CA TYR A 69 -15.59 -9.85 10.55
C TYR A 69 -15.12 -8.58 9.85
N GLY A 70 -13.83 -8.26 10.00
CA GLY A 70 -13.21 -7.12 9.35
C GLY A 70 -11.74 -6.92 9.74
N GLU A 71 -11.34 -5.65 9.89
CA GLU A 71 -10.15 -5.31 10.66
C GLU A 71 -10.31 -5.76 12.13
N ASN A 72 -9.21 -6.07 12.83
CA ASN A 72 -9.22 -6.61 14.20
C ASN A 72 -9.91 -8.00 14.37
N GLY A 73 -10.23 -8.69 13.28
CA GLY A 73 -10.58 -10.11 13.29
C GLY A 73 -12.07 -10.38 13.35
N PHE A 74 -12.49 -11.17 14.34
CA PHE A 74 -13.88 -11.59 14.52
C PHE A 74 -14.49 -11.11 15.83
N PHE A 75 -15.76 -10.73 15.76
CA PHE A 75 -16.63 -10.51 16.90
C PHE A 75 -17.86 -11.41 16.78
N LEU A 76 -18.43 -11.84 17.91
CA LEU A 76 -19.65 -12.63 17.95
C LEU A 76 -20.76 -11.83 18.63
N THR A 77 -21.96 -11.88 18.05
CA THR A 77 -23.16 -11.29 18.65
C THR A 77 -24.41 -12.15 18.44
N ASP A 78 -25.55 -11.74 18.99
CA ASP A 78 -26.86 -12.32 18.71
C ASP A 78 -27.47 -11.71 17.43
N ARG A 79 -28.55 -12.31 16.91
CA ARG A 79 -29.29 -11.79 15.73
C ARG A 79 -29.88 -10.39 15.88
N LEU A 80 -29.82 -9.78 17.06
CA LEU A 80 -30.24 -8.39 17.32
C LEU A 80 -29.06 -7.42 17.45
N GLY A 81 -27.83 -7.91 17.50
CA GLY A 81 -26.63 -7.09 17.71
C GLY A 81 -26.47 -6.55 19.12
N ALA A 82 -27.20 -7.10 20.11
CA ALA A 82 -27.31 -6.51 21.43
C ALA A 82 -26.12 -6.82 22.35
N LYS A 83 -25.49 -7.99 22.17
CA LYS A 83 -24.36 -8.45 22.98
C LYS A 83 -23.17 -8.75 22.08
N ILE A 84 -22.18 -7.86 22.02
CA ILE A 84 -21.02 -7.99 21.12
C ILE A 84 -19.77 -8.33 21.94
N LYS A 85 -19.09 -9.43 21.59
CA LYS A 85 -17.88 -9.90 22.28
C LYS A 85 -16.78 -10.31 21.30
N ASP A 86 -15.54 -10.36 21.79
CA ASP A 86 -14.40 -10.88 21.04
C ASP A 86 -14.63 -12.34 20.62
N PHE A 87 -14.18 -12.70 19.41
CA PHE A 87 -14.26 -14.05 18.85
C PHE A 87 -12.94 -14.47 18.17
N ASN A 88 -11.81 -13.89 18.58
CA ASN A 88 -10.48 -14.13 18.02
C ASN A 88 -9.69 -15.29 18.65
N LYS A 89 -10.33 -16.15 19.46
CA LYS A 89 -9.63 -17.26 20.14
C LYS A 89 -8.98 -18.20 19.11
N GLY A 90 -7.69 -18.47 19.28
CA GLY A 90 -6.88 -19.30 18.36
C GLY A 90 -6.14 -18.53 17.27
N MET A 91 -6.50 -17.26 17.03
CA MET A 91 -5.79 -16.42 16.05
C MET A 91 -4.48 -15.84 16.61
N PRO A 92 -3.45 -15.65 15.77
CA PRO A 92 -2.19 -15.02 16.18
C PRO A 92 -2.40 -13.58 16.68
N SER A 93 -1.40 -13.04 17.39
CA SER A 93 -1.36 -11.64 17.81
C SER A 93 -0.94 -10.73 16.65
N GLY A 94 -1.61 -9.58 16.50
CA GLY A 94 -1.35 -8.63 15.42
C GLY A 94 -2.60 -8.34 14.58
N VAL A 95 -2.92 -7.05 14.40
CA VAL A 95 -4.11 -6.63 13.64
C VAL A 95 -4.00 -7.01 12.16
N GLU A 96 -2.78 -7.03 11.60
CA GLU A 96 -2.57 -7.33 10.18
C GLU A 96 -2.85 -8.81 9.85
N LEU A 97 -2.49 -9.72 10.76
CA LEU A 97 -2.83 -11.15 10.66
C LEU A 97 -4.33 -11.39 10.87
N ARG A 98 -4.97 -10.55 11.70
CA ARG A 98 -6.42 -10.53 11.96
C ARG A 98 -7.24 -9.70 10.97
N ASN A 99 -6.67 -9.24 9.85
CA ASN A 99 -7.44 -8.52 8.85
C ASN A 99 -8.15 -9.51 7.91
N ILE A 100 -9.41 -9.82 8.22
CA ILE A 100 -10.21 -10.84 7.54
C ILE A 100 -10.80 -10.27 6.24
N LYS A 101 -10.58 -10.98 5.13
CA LYS A 101 -11.07 -10.57 3.80
C LYS A 101 -12.41 -11.20 3.46
N ALA A 102 -12.58 -12.47 3.79
CA ALA A 102 -13.77 -13.25 3.47
C ALA A 102 -13.99 -14.36 4.50
N ILE A 103 -15.25 -14.78 4.62
CA ILE A 103 -15.70 -15.94 5.38
C ILE A 103 -16.67 -16.74 4.50
N THR A 104 -16.75 -18.05 4.70
CA THR A 104 -17.70 -18.92 4.01
C THR A 104 -18.13 -20.07 4.91
N ARG A 105 -19.29 -20.66 4.59
CA ARG A 105 -19.80 -21.89 5.21
C ARG A 105 -19.92 -22.97 4.14
N THR A 106 -19.49 -24.19 4.44
CA THR A 106 -19.78 -25.38 3.61
C THR A 106 -21.20 -25.87 3.83
N ARG A 107 -21.71 -26.74 2.94
CA ARG A 107 -23.00 -27.40 3.13
C ARG A 107 -23.06 -28.22 4.43
N SER A 108 -21.96 -28.86 4.83
CA SER A 108 -21.83 -29.56 6.13
C SER A 108 -21.83 -28.63 7.35
N GLY A 109 -21.80 -27.31 7.18
CA GLY A 109 -21.87 -26.31 8.25
C GLY A 109 -20.53 -25.69 8.67
N GLU A 110 -19.43 -26.24 8.17
CA GLU A 110 -18.04 -25.90 8.50
C GLU A 110 -17.70 -24.48 8.07
N ILE A 111 -17.01 -23.73 8.92
CA ILE A 111 -16.76 -22.30 8.72
C ILE A 111 -15.29 -22.06 8.44
N TRP A 112 -15.03 -21.47 7.28
CA TRP A 112 -13.70 -21.15 6.78
C TRP A 112 -13.58 -19.65 6.58
N ALA A 113 -12.45 -19.07 6.96
CA ALA A 113 -12.18 -17.65 6.80
C ALA A 113 -10.76 -17.39 6.31
N VAL A 114 -10.53 -16.26 5.66
CA VAL A 114 -9.22 -15.91 5.14
C VAL A 114 -8.76 -14.53 5.62
N GLY A 115 -7.58 -14.48 6.23
CA GLY A 115 -6.87 -13.25 6.56
C GLY A 115 -5.99 -12.79 5.38
N ASN A 116 -5.11 -11.82 5.62
CA ASN A 116 -4.08 -11.44 4.64
C ASN A 116 -3.11 -12.58 4.29
N PHE A 117 -2.81 -13.48 5.22
CA PHE A 117 -1.69 -14.42 5.14
C PHE A 117 -2.04 -15.87 5.49
N GLN A 118 -3.19 -16.10 6.09
CA GLN A 118 -3.56 -17.38 6.70
C GLN A 118 -4.99 -17.73 6.34
N LEU A 119 -5.21 -19.03 6.10
CA LEU A 119 -6.53 -19.64 6.09
C LEU A 119 -6.86 -20.09 7.51
N PHE A 120 -8.10 -19.86 7.93
CA PHE A 120 -8.60 -20.26 9.25
C PHE A 120 -9.80 -21.21 9.11
N HIS A 121 -9.82 -22.24 9.95
CA HIS A 121 -10.95 -23.15 10.14
C HIS A 121 -11.52 -22.98 11.55
N LEU A 122 -12.84 -22.95 11.72
CA LEU A 122 -13.46 -22.76 13.05
C LEU A 122 -13.84 -24.10 13.69
N GLU A 123 -13.05 -24.54 14.67
CA GLU A 123 -13.27 -25.79 15.40
C GLU A 123 -13.56 -25.50 16.87
N ASN A 124 -14.67 -26.01 17.41
CA ASN A 124 -15.05 -25.85 18.82
C ASN A 124 -14.98 -24.37 19.31
N ASN A 125 -15.48 -23.44 18.48
CA ASN A 125 -15.42 -21.99 18.69
C ASN A 125 -13.98 -21.42 18.86
N THR A 126 -12.99 -22.09 18.28
CA THR A 126 -11.58 -21.69 18.25
C THR A 126 -11.09 -21.73 16.81
N TRP A 127 -10.43 -20.66 16.34
CA TRP A 127 -9.88 -20.60 14.99
C TRP A 127 -8.56 -21.36 14.93
N GLN A 128 -8.49 -22.39 14.09
CA GLN A 128 -7.26 -23.10 13.75
C GLN A 128 -6.66 -22.48 12.49
N THR A 129 -5.34 -22.30 12.47
CA THR A 129 -4.63 -21.92 11.25
C THR A 129 -4.44 -23.16 10.38
N VAL A 130 -4.68 -23.02 9.07
CA VAL A 130 -4.49 -24.09 8.10
C VAL A 130 -3.47 -23.63 7.06
N ASP A 131 -2.36 -24.35 6.98
CA ASP A 131 -1.30 -24.05 6.02
C ASP A 131 -1.70 -24.46 4.59
N LEU A 132 -1.22 -23.68 3.63
CA LEU A 132 -1.44 -23.90 2.21
C LEU A 132 -0.11 -24.15 1.52
N ASP A 133 0.12 -25.39 1.08
CA ASP A 133 1.34 -25.75 0.34
C ASP A 133 1.52 -24.87 -0.89
N GLY A 134 2.72 -24.31 -1.03
CA GLY A 134 3.06 -23.40 -2.12
C GLY A 134 2.43 -22.00 -2.03
N LEU A 135 1.99 -21.55 -0.85
CA LEU A 135 1.52 -20.18 -0.63
C LEU A 135 2.61 -19.16 -1.01
N ASP A 136 2.30 -18.32 -1.98
CA ASP A 136 3.26 -17.45 -2.67
C ASP A 136 3.00 -15.95 -2.48
N THR A 137 1.82 -15.59 -2.00
CA THR A 137 1.38 -14.20 -1.80
C THR A 137 0.15 -14.13 -0.91
N ARG A 138 -0.28 -12.90 -0.60
CA ARG A 138 -1.43 -12.64 0.26
C ARG A 138 -2.72 -13.32 -0.26
N LEU A 139 -3.47 -13.87 0.67
CA LEU A 139 -4.81 -14.39 0.44
C LEU A 139 -5.81 -13.23 0.31
N VAL A 140 -6.84 -13.41 -0.51
CA VAL A 140 -7.80 -12.35 -0.88
C VAL A 140 -9.25 -12.76 -0.71
N ASP A 141 -9.58 -14.05 -0.81
CA ASP A 141 -10.96 -14.52 -0.81
C ASP A 141 -11.06 -16.02 -0.48
N VAL A 142 -12.21 -16.46 0.04
CA VAL A 142 -12.57 -17.86 0.26
C VAL A 142 -14.05 -18.08 -0.04
N THR A 143 -14.38 -19.19 -0.68
CA THR A 143 -15.75 -19.56 -1.05
C THR A 143 -15.97 -21.07 -0.97
N SER A 144 -17.23 -21.50 -0.91
CA SER A 144 -17.62 -22.91 -0.88
C SER A 144 -18.51 -23.27 -2.07
N ARG A 145 -18.47 -24.54 -2.47
CA ARG A 145 -19.44 -25.14 -3.39
C ARG A 145 -19.79 -26.53 -2.85
N GLY A 146 -20.93 -26.63 -2.16
CA GLY A 146 -21.22 -27.82 -1.36
C GLY A 146 -20.23 -27.91 -0.21
N ASP A 147 -19.52 -29.03 -0.12
CA ASP A 147 -18.51 -29.26 0.93
C ASP A 147 -17.09 -28.89 0.49
N SER A 148 -16.89 -28.57 -0.78
CA SER A 148 -15.60 -28.15 -1.32
C SER A 148 -15.32 -26.67 -1.05
N VAL A 149 -14.11 -26.37 -0.62
CA VAL A 149 -13.62 -25.04 -0.27
C VAL A 149 -12.60 -24.58 -1.32
N VAL A 150 -12.78 -23.37 -1.84
CA VAL A 150 -11.86 -22.72 -2.77
C VAL A 150 -11.32 -21.45 -2.13
N VAL A 151 -9.99 -21.36 -2.04
CA VAL A 151 -9.25 -20.22 -1.50
C VAL A 151 -8.50 -19.54 -2.63
N ALA A 152 -8.43 -18.21 -2.62
CA ALA A 152 -7.66 -17.43 -3.60
C ALA A 152 -6.53 -16.63 -2.95
N SER A 153 -5.31 -16.74 -3.51
CA SER A 153 -4.28 -15.70 -3.39
C SER A 153 -4.40 -14.71 -4.54
N ARG A 154 -3.47 -13.75 -4.65
CA ARG A 154 -3.39 -12.85 -5.81
C ARG A 154 -2.92 -13.56 -7.08
N ASN A 155 -2.39 -14.78 -6.97
CA ASN A 155 -1.70 -15.51 -8.04
C ASN A 155 -2.37 -16.85 -8.38
N HIS A 156 -2.75 -17.62 -7.35
CA HIS A 156 -3.21 -19.00 -7.48
C HIS A 156 -4.54 -19.22 -6.73
N LEU A 157 -5.19 -20.33 -7.04
CA LEU A 157 -6.30 -20.86 -6.25
C LEU A 157 -5.86 -22.14 -5.52
N TRP A 158 -6.51 -22.47 -4.42
CA TRP A 158 -6.40 -23.76 -3.75
C TRP A 158 -7.79 -24.37 -3.61
N LEU A 159 -7.91 -25.66 -3.87
CA LEU A 159 -9.15 -26.42 -3.74
C LEU A 159 -8.94 -27.58 -2.75
N SER A 160 -9.80 -27.66 -1.73
CA SER A 160 -10.00 -28.89 -0.96
C SER A 160 -11.43 -29.40 -1.18
N PRO A 161 -11.65 -30.71 -1.41
CA PRO A 161 -12.97 -31.25 -1.68
C PRO A 161 -13.89 -31.29 -0.45
N ASN A 162 -13.32 -31.40 0.76
CA ASN A 162 -14.00 -31.41 2.06
C ASN A 162 -12.96 -31.30 3.22
N VAL A 163 -13.45 -31.11 4.45
CA VAL A 163 -12.61 -31.08 5.67
C VAL A 163 -11.75 -32.34 5.78
N GLY A 164 -10.51 -32.19 6.25
CA GLY A 164 -9.55 -33.29 6.41
C GLY A 164 -8.86 -33.74 5.12
N LYS A 165 -9.15 -33.14 3.96
CA LYS A 165 -8.37 -33.32 2.72
C LYS A 165 -7.46 -32.12 2.47
N GLN A 166 -6.25 -32.41 1.98
CA GLN A 166 -5.25 -31.40 1.64
C GLN A 166 -5.75 -30.47 0.52
N PHE A 167 -5.39 -29.20 0.66
CA PHE A 167 -5.61 -28.18 -0.36
C PHE A 167 -4.65 -28.37 -1.53
N ARG A 168 -5.20 -28.55 -2.74
CA ARG A 168 -4.41 -28.65 -3.97
C ARG A 168 -4.36 -27.31 -4.68
N GLN A 169 -3.16 -26.80 -4.93
CA GLN A 169 -2.96 -25.58 -5.71
C GLN A 169 -3.41 -25.77 -7.17
N ILE A 170 -4.02 -24.73 -7.74
CA ILE A 170 -4.50 -24.64 -9.11
C ILE A 170 -3.97 -23.34 -9.72
N GLN A 171 -3.11 -23.45 -10.73
CA GLN A 171 -2.79 -22.35 -11.63
C GLN A 171 -3.84 -22.29 -12.74
N LEU A 172 -4.58 -21.17 -12.82
CA LEU A 172 -5.54 -20.94 -13.89
C LEU A 172 -4.83 -20.79 -15.25
N ARG A 173 -5.45 -21.32 -16.32
CA ARG A 173 -4.99 -21.11 -17.70
C ARG A 173 -5.05 -19.61 -18.06
N ALA A 174 -4.23 -19.20 -19.04
CA ALA A 174 -4.29 -17.83 -19.56
C ALA A 174 -5.70 -17.49 -20.08
N GLY A 175 -6.16 -16.26 -19.87
CA GLY A 175 -7.42 -15.78 -20.43
C GLY A 175 -7.36 -15.69 -21.95
N THR A 176 -8.51 -15.76 -22.63
CA THR A 176 -8.59 -15.65 -24.10
C THR A 176 -8.14 -14.28 -24.67
N ASP A 177 -7.97 -13.29 -23.80
CA ASP A 177 -7.52 -11.91 -24.05
C ASP A 177 -6.10 -11.64 -23.50
N HIS A 178 -5.36 -12.69 -23.13
CA HIS A 178 -4.02 -12.54 -22.55
C HIS A 178 -3.01 -12.07 -23.60
N ASP A 179 -2.42 -10.91 -23.37
CA ASP A 179 -1.57 -10.17 -24.30
C ASP A 179 -0.11 -9.99 -23.80
N GLY A 180 0.28 -10.69 -22.73
CA GLY A 180 1.62 -10.59 -22.12
C GLY A 180 1.95 -9.26 -21.46
N LYS A 181 1.00 -8.30 -21.39
CA LYS A 181 1.26 -6.94 -20.88
C LYS A 181 0.83 -6.75 -19.43
N VAL A 182 1.66 -6.07 -18.66
CA VAL A 182 1.44 -5.67 -17.27
C VAL A 182 1.05 -4.17 -17.16
N SER A 183 0.51 -3.75 -16.02
CA SER A 183 0.18 -2.34 -15.77
C SER A 183 1.43 -1.51 -15.54
N LEU A 184 1.55 -0.36 -16.24
CA LEU A 184 2.65 0.57 -16.08
C LEU A 184 2.70 1.14 -14.64
N LEU A 185 1.54 1.47 -14.06
CA LEU A 185 1.45 1.90 -12.66
C LEU A 185 1.99 0.83 -11.70
N ARG A 186 1.73 -0.46 -11.98
CA ARG A 186 2.29 -1.57 -11.19
C ARG A 186 3.81 -1.68 -11.38
N THR A 187 4.32 -1.50 -12.59
CA THR A 187 5.77 -1.47 -12.86
C THR A 187 6.45 -0.33 -12.10
N VAL A 188 5.90 0.90 -12.13
CA VAL A 188 6.46 2.03 -11.38
C VAL A 188 6.43 1.78 -9.87
N TRP A 189 5.39 1.12 -9.34
CA TRP A 189 5.31 0.76 -7.92
C TRP A 189 6.38 -0.28 -7.53
N LEU A 190 6.61 -1.28 -8.39
CA LEU A 190 7.64 -2.29 -8.18
C LEU A 190 9.05 -1.70 -8.26
N ILE A 191 9.26 -0.71 -9.14
CA ILE A 191 10.52 0.05 -9.22
C ILE A 191 10.73 0.88 -7.95
N HIS A 192 9.71 1.64 -7.52
CA HIS A 192 9.80 2.54 -6.37
C HIS A 192 10.11 1.81 -5.06
N SER A 193 9.46 0.66 -4.83
CA SER A 193 9.70 -0.21 -3.67
C SER A 193 10.97 -1.06 -3.79
N GLY A 194 11.61 -1.10 -4.96
CA GLY A 194 12.66 -2.07 -5.28
C GLY A 194 12.16 -3.50 -5.51
N ALA A 195 10.90 -3.81 -5.20
CA ALA A 195 10.34 -5.15 -5.29
C ALA A 195 10.29 -5.74 -6.72
N LEU A 196 10.58 -4.95 -7.77
CA LEU A 196 10.74 -5.45 -9.15
C LEU A 196 11.79 -6.57 -9.24
N PHE A 197 12.88 -6.47 -8.46
CA PHE A 197 13.94 -7.47 -8.38
C PHE A 197 13.85 -8.30 -7.10
N GLY A 198 12.63 -8.54 -6.62
CA GLY A 198 12.36 -9.33 -5.42
C GLY A 198 13.05 -8.77 -4.17
N THR A 199 13.53 -9.67 -3.30
CA THR A 199 14.16 -9.31 -2.03
C THR A 199 15.45 -8.50 -2.21
N ILE A 200 16.28 -8.81 -3.21
CA ILE A 200 17.54 -8.08 -3.48
C ILE A 200 17.23 -6.61 -3.81
N GLY A 201 16.25 -6.36 -4.69
CA GLY A 201 15.85 -5.01 -5.04
C GLY A 201 15.25 -4.22 -3.88
N LYS A 202 14.46 -4.87 -3.00
CA LYS A 202 13.98 -4.25 -1.75
C LYS A 202 15.14 -3.79 -0.87
N LEU A 203 16.12 -4.66 -0.62
CA LEU A 203 17.29 -4.36 0.21
C LEU A 203 18.13 -3.19 -0.35
N VAL A 204 18.23 -3.06 -1.67
CA VAL A 204 18.85 -1.88 -2.31
C VAL A 204 18.02 -0.61 -2.04
N GLY A 205 16.70 -0.68 -2.13
CA GLY A 205 15.80 0.41 -1.75
C GLY A 205 15.94 0.82 -0.28
N ASP A 206 16.01 -0.16 0.63
CA ASP A 206 16.19 0.06 2.06
C ASP A 206 17.56 0.69 2.36
N ALA A 207 18.63 0.27 1.66
CA ALA A 207 19.95 0.89 1.77
C ALA A 207 19.92 2.37 1.32
N VAL A 208 19.18 2.71 0.25
CA VAL A 208 18.96 4.11 -0.14
C VAL A 208 18.20 4.88 0.95
N ALA A 209 17.15 4.29 1.54
CA ALA A 209 16.39 4.89 2.64
C ALA A 209 17.27 5.15 3.88
N ILE A 210 18.12 4.21 4.27
CA ILE A 210 19.08 4.36 5.38
C ILE A 210 20.06 5.51 5.09
N VAL A 211 20.60 5.59 3.87
CA VAL A 211 21.50 6.69 3.48
C VAL A 211 20.80 8.05 3.51
N LEU A 212 19.51 8.13 3.12
CA LEU A 212 18.71 9.35 3.24
C LEU A 212 18.47 9.74 4.71
N ILE A 213 18.21 8.78 5.60
CA ILE A 213 18.10 9.02 7.05
C ILE A 213 19.42 9.58 7.60
N ILE A 214 20.57 8.98 7.25
CA ILE A 214 21.91 9.48 7.64
C ILE A 214 22.14 10.91 7.12
N LEU A 215 21.70 11.24 5.90
CA LEU A 215 21.78 12.60 5.36
C LEU A 215 20.91 13.60 6.13
N CYS A 216 19.70 13.19 6.54
CA CYS A 216 18.82 14.02 7.37
C CYS A 216 19.44 14.27 8.76
N ILE A 217 19.84 13.21 9.47
CA ILE A 217 20.45 13.29 10.81
C ILE A 217 21.74 14.12 10.78
N SER A 218 22.63 13.88 9.81
CA SER A 218 23.87 14.67 9.68
C SER A 218 23.62 16.15 9.35
N GLY A 219 22.55 16.47 8.61
CA GLY A 219 22.11 17.83 8.34
C GLY A 219 21.61 18.56 9.61
N VAL A 220 20.76 17.91 10.39
CA VAL A 220 20.24 18.41 11.68
C VAL A 220 21.38 18.56 12.69
N TRP A 221 22.24 17.55 12.84
CA TRP A 221 23.37 17.59 13.76
C TRP A 221 24.37 18.69 13.40
N PHE A 222 24.67 18.91 12.10
CA PHE A 222 25.53 20.02 11.67
C PHE A 222 24.94 21.40 12.05
N PHE A 223 23.61 21.54 12.06
CA PHE A 223 22.94 22.76 12.49
C PHE A 223 23.07 22.99 14.00
N ILE A 224 22.90 21.94 14.82
CA ILE A 224 23.01 21.99 16.29
C ILE A 224 24.47 22.19 16.71
N ALA A 225 25.39 21.34 16.24
CA ALA A 225 26.82 21.36 16.60
C ALA A 225 27.52 22.69 16.28
N ARG A 226 27.02 23.44 15.27
CA ARG A 226 27.50 24.79 14.95
C ARG A 226 27.19 25.81 16.07
N LYS A 227 26.15 25.60 16.87
CA LYS A 227 25.79 26.46 18.00
C LYS A 227 26.54 26.09 19.30
N THR A 228 26.85 24.81 19.51
CA THR A 228 27.33 24.27 20.80
C THR A 228 28.86 24.25 20.97
N ARG A 229 29.59 25.20 20.35
CA ARG A 229 31.08 25.28 20.36
C ARG A 229 31.83 23.99 19.93
N ALA A 230 31.19 23.09 19.19
CA ALA A 230 31.79 21.83 18.76
C ALA A 230 33.11 22.03 17.98
N GLY A 231 34.05 21.07 18.13
CA GLY A 231 35.40 21.19 17.60
C GLY A 231 35.45 21.45 16.09
N LYS A 232 36.26 22.44 15.66
CA LYS A 232 36.40 22.86 14.25
C LYS A 232 36.71 21.68 13.31
N SER A 233 37.41 20.65 13.79
CA SER A 233 37.72 19.42 13.04
C SER A 233 36.47 18.54 12.84
N GLN A 234 35.76 18.18 13.90
CA GLN A 234 34.53 17.38 13.83
C GLN A 234 33.48 18.01 12.91
N LEU A 235 33.28 19.33 13.03
CA LEU A 235 32.33 20.08 12.20
C LEU A 235 32.72 20.11 10.71
N LYS A 236 34.02 20.03 10.41
CA LYS A 236 34.56 19.92 9.03
C LYS A 236 34.36 18.51 8.47
N THR A 237 34.60 17.47 9.26
CA THR A 237 34.41 16.06 8.86
C THR A 237 32.94 15.77 8.57
N LEU A 238 32.03 16.12 9.48
CA LEU A 238 30.59 15.93 9.27
C LEU A 238 30.07 16.65 8.01
N TYR A 239 30.48 17.90 7.81
CA TYR A 239 30.14 18.65 6.60
C TYR A 239 30.69 18.00 5.32
N TRP A 240 31.89 17.41 5.38
CA TRP A 240 32.47 16.68 4.26
C TRP A 240 31.68 15.40 3.96
N VAL A 241 31.35 14.60 4.98
CA VAL A 241 30.56 13.36 4.84
C VAL A 241 29.19 13.66 4.23
N HIS A 242 28.40 14.55 4.85
CA HIS A 242 27.09 14.95 4.35
C HIS A 242 27.15 15.46 2.90
N ARG A 243 28.15 16.27 2.56
CA ARG A 243 28.33 16.79 1.19
C ARG A 243 28.81 15.74 0.20
N ARG A 244 29.63 14.76 0.61
CA ARG A 244 30.16 13.71 -0.27
C ARG A 244 29.08 12.70 -0.59
N ILE A 245 28.44 12.14 0.44
CA ILE A 245 27.32 11.19 0.32
C ILE A 245 26.18 11.87 -0.45
N GLY A 246 25.71 13.04 -0.01
CA GLY A 246 24.57 13.74 -0.61
C GLY A 246 24.80 14.25 -2.03
N ARG A 247 26.04 14.18 -2.56
CA ARG A 247 26.35 14.42 -3.99
C ARG A 247 26.37 13.14 -4.82
N ILE A 248 26.80 12.03 -4.23
CA ILE A 248 26.78 10.71 -4.89
C ILE A 248 25.32 10.24 -5.05
N THR A 249 24.47 10.50 -4.06
CA THR A 249 23.09 10.00 -4.04
C THR A 249 22.08 10.84 -4.81
N ILE A 250 22.43 12.02 -5.35
CA ILE A 250 21.45 12.94 -6.00
C ILE A 250 20.59 12.21 -7.05
N ALA A 251 21.21 11.43 -7.94
CA ALA A 251 20.49 10.70 -8.98
C ALA A 251 19.51 9.67 -8.39
N LEU A 252 19.93 8.93 -7.35
CA LEU A 252 19.09 7.95 -6.64
C LEU A 252 17.95 8.64 -5.87
N THR A 253 18.22 9.75 -5.18
CA THR A 253 17.19 10.53 -4.47
C THR A 253 16.15 11.07 -5.45
N LEU A 254 16.58 11.65 -6.58
CA LEU A 254 15.67 12.11 -7.63
C LEU A 254 14.86 10.95 -8.22
N PHE A 255 15.49 9.80 -8.50
CA PHE A 255 14.81 8.61 -9.02
C PHE A 255 13.70 8.11 -8.08
N VAL A 256 14.00 7.93 -6.79
CA VAL A 256 12.98 7.51 -5.80
C VAL A 256 11.89 8.58 -5.64
N THR A 257 12.25 9.86 -5.67
CA THR A 257 11.28 10.97 -5.58
C THR A 257 10.34 11.02 -6.79
N ILE A 258 10.88 10.91 -8.01
CA ILE A 258 10.12 10.95 -9.26
C ILE A 258 9.20 9.72 -9.37
N THR A 259 9.73 8.52 -9.10
CA THR A 259 8.92 7.29 -9.10
C THR A 259 7.79 7.36 -8.07
N GLY A 260 8.05 7.88 -6.86
CA GLY A 260 7.04 8.10 -5.83
C GLY A 260 5.97 9.12 -6.23
N TRP A 261 6.36 10.20 -6.92
CA TRP A 261 5.42 11.19 -7.46
C TRP A 261 4.45 10.56 -8.47
N PHE A 262 4.95 9.72 -9.38
CA PHE A 262 4.11 8.99 -10.35
C PHE A 262 3.12 7.98 -9.71
N LEU A 263 3.29 7.59 -8.44
CA LEU A 263 2.33 6.74 -7.73
C LEU A 263 1.12 7.49 -7.17
N ARG A 264 1.07 8.82 -7.29
CA ARG A 264 0.01 9.67 -6.75
C ARG A 264 -0.45 10.76 -7.73
N PRO A 265 -1.67 11.29 -7.60
CA PRO A 265 -2.10 12.46 -8.36
C PRO A 265 -1.16 13.66 -8.13
N PRO A 266 -0.99 14.57 -9.11
CA PRO A 266 -1.54 14.49 -10.47
C PRO A 266 -0.76 13.55 -11.40
N ALA A 267 0.53 13.26 -11.13
CA ALA A 267 1.42 12.56 -12.06
C ALA A 267 0.95 11.13 -12.42
N MET A 268 0.31 10.43 -11.48
CA MET A 268 -0.30 9.11 -11.70
C MET A 268 -1.28 9.06 -12.89
N VAL A 269 -1.96 10.17 -13.21
CA VAL A 269 -2.94 10.23 -14.32
C VAL A 269 -2.28 9.91 -15.67
N ALA A 270 -1.00 10.26 -15.85
CA ALA A 270 -0.25 9.97 -17.07
C ALA A 270 0.03 8.47 -17.28
N ILE A 271 0.08 7.67 -16.20
CA ILE A 271 0.49 6.25 -16.27
C ILE A 271 -0.61 5.24 -15.88
N VAL A 272 -1.71 5.68 -15.28
CA VAL A 272 -2.74 4.78 -14.72
C VAL A 272 -3.43 3.88 -15.76
N LYS A 273 -3.55 4.34 -17.02
CA LYS A 273 -4.08 3.55 -18.15
C LYS A 273 -2.99 2.82 -18.95
N GLY A 274 -1.70 3.08 -18.66
CA GLY A 274 -0.57 2.54 -19.40
C GLY A 274 -0.39 1.04 -19.17
N ARG A 275 -0.01 0.32 -20.22
CA ARG A 275 0.38 -1.10 -20.17
C ARG A 275 1.66 -1.32 -20.96
N VAL A 276 2.57 -2.09 -20.40
CA VAL A 276 3.90 -2.39 -20.96
C VAL A 276 4.13 -3.91 -21.00
N PRO A 277 5.02 -4.43 -21.85
CA PRO A 277 5.48 -5.81 -21.73
C PRO A 277 6.04 -6.08 -20.31
N ALA A 278 5.95 -7.33 -19.85
CA ALA A 278 6.67 -7.74 -18.65
C ALA A 278 8.18 -7.53 -18.86
N LEU A 279 8.87 -6.98 -17.85
CA LEU A 279 10.32 -6.78 -17.91
C LEU A 279 11.03 -8.12 -17.67
N PRO A 280 11.86 -8.63 -18.60
CA PRO A 280 12.57 -9.89 -18.43
C PRO A 280 13.44 -9.92 -17.17
N PHE A 281 13.59 -11.09 -16.56
CA PHE A 281 14.39 -11.31 -15.33
C PHE A 281 13.89 -10.53 -14.09
N THR A 282 12.62 -10.13 -14.07
CA THR A 282 11.97 -9.45 -12.92
C THR A 282 10.82 -10.27 -12.37
N VAL A 283 10.25 -9.88 -11.22
CA VAL A 283 9.02 -10.51 -10.69
C VAL A 283 7.79 -10.38 -11.61
N GLN A 284 7.87 -9.56 -12.67
CA GLN A 284 6.83 -9.46 -13.70
C GLN A 284 6.95 -10.56 -14.76
N ASP A 285 8.14 -11.12 -14.95
CA ASP A 285 8.47 -12.21 -15.88
C ASP A 285 8.04 -13.56 -15.28
N SER A 286 6.73 -13.75 -15.16
CA SER A 286 6.13 -14.93 -14.53
C SER A 286 5.40 -15.80 -15.54
N LYS A 287 5.63 -17.11 -15.42
CA LYS A 287 4.88 -18.14 -16.17
C LYS A 287 3.41 -18.23 -15.75
N ASN A 288 3.02 -17.61 -14.62
CA ASN A 288 1.62 -17.53 -14.21
C ASN A 288 0.96 -16.29 -14.87
N PRO A 289 0.00 -16.47 -15.80
CA PRO A 289 -0.65 -15.35 -16.52
C PRO A 289 -1.51 -14.46 -15.61
N TRP A 290 -1.82 -14.92 -14.39
CA TRP A 290 -2.58 -14.23 -13.35
C TRP A 290 -1.72 -13.72 -12.20
N ASN A 291 -0.38 -13.72 -12.35
CA ASN A 291 0.54 -13.15 -11.38
C ASN A 291 0.05 -11.75 -10.93
N ASP A 292 -0.21 -11.64 -9.63
CA ASP A 292 -0.69 -10.48 -8.90
C ASP A 292 -2.08 -9.92 -9.30
N GLN A 293 -2.90 -10.70 -10.04
CA GLN A 293 -4.16 -10.23 -10.66
C GLN A 293 -5.44 -10.74 -10.00
N LEU A 294 -5.47 -11.91 -9.34
CA LEU A 294 -6.70 -12.48 -8.77
C LEU A 294 -7.18 -11.68 -7.55
N ARG A 295 -8.50 -11.55 -7.37
CA ARG A 295 -9.12 -10.73 -6.31
C ARG A 295 -10.31 -11.39 -5.62
N ALA A 296 -11.17 -12.10 -6.36
CA ALA A 296 -12.27 -12.86 -5.79
C ALA A 296 -12.68 -14.03 -6.71
N VAL A 297 -13.35 -15.04 -6.16
CA VAL A 297 -13.86 -16.23 -6.85
C VAL A 297 -15.21 -16.64 -6.27
N ARG A 298 -16.21 -16.84 -7.13
CA ARG A 298 -17.53 -17.36 -6.75
C ARG A 298 -18.03 -18.35 -7.79
N TYR A 299 -18.91 -19.26 -7.39
CA TYR A 299 -19.65 -20.10 -8.32
C TYR A 299 -21.00 -19.47 -8.63
N ASP A 300 -21.38 -19.39 -9.90
CA ASP A 300 -22.67 -18.90 -10.36
C ASP A 300 -23.65 -20.07 -10.49
N SER A 301 -24.64 -20.12 -9.59
CA SER A 301 -25.65 -21.17 -9.58
C SER A 301 -26.60 -21.12 -10.79
N ALA A 302 -26.87 -19.93 -11.32
CA ALA A 302 -27.78 -19.70 -12.44
C ALA A 302 -27.12 -19.98 -13.80
N LYS A 303 -25.85 -19.59 -13.98
CA LYS A 303 -25.05 -19.91 -15.18
C LYS A 303 -24.35 -21.25 -15.12
N LYS A 304 -24.23 -21.86 -13.93
CA LYS A 304 -23.52 -23.12 -13.66
C LYS A 304 -22.04 -23.08 -14.05
N ASP A 305 -21.40 -21.94 -13.84
CA ASP A 305 -19.98 -21.69 -14.12
C ASP A 305 -19.29 -20.96 -12.97
N TRP A 306 -17.96 -20.89 -12.99
CA TRP A 306 -17.17 -20.08 -12.07
C TRP A 306 -17.01 -18.65 -12.60
N LEU A 307 -17.11 -17.69 -11.68
CA LEU A 307 -16.94 -16.27 -11.93
C LEU A 307 -15.82 -15.74 -11.04
N ILE A 308 -14.72 -15.30 -11.66
CA ILE A 308 -13.60 -14.69 -10.95
C ILE A 308 -13.56 -13.18 -11.21
N TYR A 309 -13.19 -12.42 -10.20
CA TYR A 309 -12.82 -11.01 -10.33
C TYR A 309 -11.31 -10.84 -10.22
N THR A 310 -10.76 -9.99 -11.07
CA THR A 310 -9.33 -9.72 -11.19
C THR A 310 -9.07 -8.22 -11.34
N SER A 311 -7.82 -7.79 -11.24
CA SER A 311 -7.44 -6.39 -11.54
C SER A 311 -7.70 -5.95 -12.98
N LYS A 312 -8.08 -6.87 -13.89
CA LYS A 312 -8.48 -6.58 -15.28
C LYS A 312 -10.01 -6.59 -15.49
N GLY A 313 -10.78 -7.00 -14.47
CA GLY A 313 -12.22 -7.20 -14.56
C GLY A 313 -12.64 -8.65 -14.30
N PHE A 314 -13.87 -8.98 -14.70
CA PHE A 314 -14.50 -10.29 -14.46
C PHE A 314 -14.22 -11.29 -15.59
N TYR A 315 -14.00 -12.55 -15.22
CA TYR A 315 -13.84 -13.66 -16.13
C TYR A 315 -14.75 -14.84 -15.73
N ALA A 316 -15.29 -15.52 -16.73
CA ALA A 316 -16.10 -16.73 -16.57
C ALA A 316 -15.31 -17.96 -17.05
N LEU A 317 -15.50 -19.09 -16.38
CA LEU A 317 -14.85 -20.37 -16.67
C LEU A 317 -15.78 -21.52 -16.24
N GLN A 318 -16.01 -22.51 -17.12
CA GLN A 318 -16.90 -23.65 -16.83
C GLN A 318 -16.46 -24.39 -15.56
N ASP A 319 -15.16 -24.69 -15.48
CA ASP A 319 -14.49 -25.29 -14.33
C ASP A 319 -13.18 -24.54 -14.03
N LEU A 320 -12.61 -24.73 -12.84
CA LEU A 320 -11.32 -24.12 -12.44
C LEU A 320 -10.11 -24.55 -13.30
N ARG A 321 -10.28 -25.49 -14.24
CA ARG A 321 -9.27 -25.91 -15.22
C ARG A 321 -9.55 -25.41 -16.64
N SER A 322 -10.71 -24.82 -16.89
CA SER A 322 -11.09 -24.25 -18.18
C SER A 322 -10.35 -22.95 -18.47
N THR A 323 -10.27 -22.57 -19.75
CA THR A 323 -9.71 -21.28 -20.18
C THR A 323 -10.64 -20.13 -19.76
N PRO A 324 -10.20 -19.16 -18.93
CA PRO A 324 -11.03 -18.03 -18.52
C PRO A 324 -11.40 -17.12 -19.71
N ARG A 325 -12.64 -16.64 -19.75
CA ARG A 325 -13.16 -15.75 -20.80
C ARG A 325 -13.65 -14.43 -20.19
N PRO A 326 -13.23 -13.25 -20.69
CA PRO A 326 -13.63 -11.97 -20.13
C PRO A 326 -15.12 -11.73 -20.29
N VAL A 327 -15.78 -11.25 -19.23
CA VAL A 327 -17.22 -10.97 -19.24
C VAL A 327 -17.46 -9.51 -19.62
N LYS A 328 -18.26 -9.26 -20.67
CA LYS A 328 -18.63 -7.92 -21.14
C LYS A 328 -19.86 -7.37 -20.42
N GLY A 329 -19.95 -6.04 -20.26
CA GLY A 329 -21.10 -5.38 -19.64
C GLY A 329 -21.22 -5.69 -18.15
N THR A 330 -20.15 -5.42 -17.43
CA THR A 330 -20.01 -5.60 -15.97
C THR A 330 -20.23 -4.27 -15.25
N PRO A 331 -20.59 -4.27 -13.95
CA PRO A 331 -20.58 -3.07 -13.13
C PRO A 331 -19.17 -2.46 -13.04
N LYS A 332 -19.11 -1.17 -12.72
CA LYS A 332 -17.84 -0.46 -12.47
C LYS A 332 -17.33 -0.83 -11.08
N VAL A 333 -16.10 -1.33 -11.00
CA VAL A 333 -15.41 -1.59 -9.73
C VAL A 333 -14.28 -0.59 -9.56
N SER A 334 -14.14 -0.04 -8.35
CA SER A 334 -13.08 0.93 -8.02
C SER A 334 -11.68 0.30 -8.02
N TYR A 335 -10.63 1.13 -8.04
CA TYR A 335 -9.25 0.66 -7.84
C TYR A 335 -9.00 0.04 -6.46
N MET A 336 -9.85 0.28 -5.46
CA MET A 336 -9.81 -0.39 -4.15
C MET A 336 -10.33 -1.83 -4.20
N GLY A 337 -10.98 -2.23 -5.29
CA GLY A 337 -11.51 -3.58 -5.50
C GLY A 337 -12.98 -3.74 -5.13
N LEU A 338 -13.40 -4.99 -4.97
CA LEU A 338 -14.74 -5.39 -4.55
C LEU A 338 -14.87 -5.37 -3.02
N SER A 339 -16.05 -4.97 -2.55
CA SER A 339 -16.47 -5.03 -1.15
C SER A 339 -17.72 -5.90 -0.94
N ALA A 340 -18.61 -5.98 -1.94
CA ALA A 340 -19.68 -6.96 -1.99
C ALA A 340 -19.61 -7.74 -3.31
N PHE A 341 -19.78 -9.07 -3.21
CA PHE A 341 -19.79 -9.96 -4.37
C PHE A 341 -20.58 -11.22 -4.03
N TYR A 342 -21.91 -11.08 -4.13
CA TYR A 342 -22.89 -12.09 -3.71
C TYR A 342 -23.87 -12.37 -4.85
N GLN A 343 -24.29 -13.62 -5.02
CA GLN A 343 -25.42 -13.95 -5.89
C GLN A 343 -26.70 -13.90 -5.06
N VAL A 344 -27.69 -13.12 -5.49
CA VAL A 344 -29.03 -13.11 -4.89
C VAL A 344 -29.89 -14.24 -5.45
N ASN A 345 -30.97 -14.60 -4.77
CA ASN A 345 -31.83 -15.75 -5.13
C ASN A 345 -32.40 -15.70 -6.56
N THR A 346 -32.51 -14.52 -7.17
CA THR A 346 -32.91 -14.35 -8.59
C THR A 346 -31.81 -14.71 -9.60
N GLY A 347 -30.63 -15.14 -9.15
CA GLY A 347 -29.46 -15.43 -9.98
C GLY A 347 -28.64 -14.19 -10.39
N GLN A 348 -29.09 -12.98 -10.02
CA GLN A 348 -28.35 -11.73 -10.24
C GLN A 348 -27.21 -11.57 -9.22
N TRP A 349 -26.23 -10.73 -9.53
CA TRP A 349 -25.07 -10.45 -8.69
C TRP A 349 -25.18 -9.08 -8.02
N LEU A 350 -25.12 -9.04 -6.70
CA LEU A 350 -24.91 -7.83 -5.93
C LEU A 350 -23.40 -7.53 -5.88
N VAL A 351 -23.00 -6.43 -6.50
CA VAL A 351 -21.60 -6.03 -6.68
C VAL A 351 -21.37 -4.63 -6.11
N GLY A 352 -20.58 -4.56 -5.04
CA GLY A 352 -20.25 -3.32 -4.33
C GLY A 352 -18.77 -2.95 -4.46
N SER A 353 -18.50 -1.64 -4.51
CA SER A 353 -17.15 -1.06 -4.41
C SER A 353 -17.23 0.42 -4.02
N PHE A 354 -16.11 1.13 -3.97
CA PHE A 354 -16.09 2.60 -3.79
C PHE A 354 -16.67 3.39 -4.98
N ASN A 355 -17.10 2.71 -6.06
CA ASN A 355 -17.86 3.33 -7.16
C ASN A 355 -19.38 3.12 -7.00
N GLY A 356 -19.85 2.75 -5.81
CA GLY A 356 -21.24 2.41 -5.52
C GLY A 356 -21.56 0.90 -5.58
N LEU A 357 -22.84 0.62 -5.41
CA LEU A 357 -23.49 -0.69 -5.37
C LEU A 357 -24.38 -0.91 -6.60
N TYR A 358 -24.22 -2.08 -7.23
CA TYR A 358 -24.91 -2.44 -8.46
C TYR A 358 -25.51 -3.85 -8.38
N LEU A 359 -26.70 -4.02 -8.95
CA LEU A 359 -27.27 -5.32 -9.27
C LEU A 359 -26.94 -5.67 -10.73
N TRP A 360 -26.33 -6.82 -10.96
CA TRP A 360 -25.79 -7.22 -12.25
C TRP A 360 -26.39 -8.55 -12.74
N SER A 361 -27.08 -8.55 -13.87
CA SER A 361 -27.51 -9.79 -14.52
C SER A 361 -26.47 -10.30 -15.51
N ARG A 362 -26.03 -11.54 -15.32
CA ARG A 362 -25.26 -12.30 -16.32
C ARG A 362 -26.16 -12.98 -17.36
N ASN A 363 -27.48 -13.01 -17.16
CA ASN A 363 -28.46 -13.58 -18.08
C ASN A 363 -29.58 -12.56 -18.34
N VAL A 364 -29.39 -11.71 -19.34
CA VAL A 364 -30.42 -10.74 -19.75
C VAL A 364 -31.38 -11.44 -20.69
N GLN A 365 -32.59 -11.76 -20.21
CA GLN A 365 -33.74 -12.08 -21.03
C GLN A 365 -34.61 -10.81 -21.15
N GLY A 366 -35.16 -10.54 -22.34
CA GLY A 366 -36.19 -9.51 -22.52
C GLY A 366 -35.76 -8.04 -22.26
N GLY A 367 -34.68 -7.56 -22.88
CA GLY A 367 -34.38 -6.11 -22.98
C GLY A 367 -33.97 -5.38 -21.69
N MET A 368 -34.07 -6.01 -20.52
CA MET A 368 -33.77 -5.41 -19.22
C MET A 368 -32.33 -4.88 -19.09
N PRO A 369 -32.09 -3.78 -18.35
CA PRO A 369 -30.74 -3.25 -18.13
C PRO A 369 -29.83 -4.28 -17.45
N LYS A 370 -28.71 -4.58 -18.11
CA LYS A 370 -27.75 -5.60 -17.64
C LYS A 370 -27.14 -5.27 -16.27
N VAL A 371 -26.96 -4.00 -15.97
CA VAL A 371 -26.43 -3.48 -14.71
C VAL A 371 -27.39 -2.38 -14.23
N VAL A 372 -27.91 -2.51 -13.03
CA VAL A 372 -28.79 -1.55 -12.37
C VAL A 372 -28.02 -0.95 -11.17
N PRO A 373 -27.79 0.37 -11.10
CA PRO A 373 -27.26 0.99 -9.91
C PRO A 373 -28.32 0.97 -8.80
N ILE A 374 -27.94 0.51 -7.60
CA ILE A 374 -28.77 0.61 -6.39
C ILE A 374 -28.43 1.91 -5.67
N ASP A 375 -27.14 2.16 -5.48
CA ASP A 375 -26.59 3.37 -4.86
C ASP A 375 -25.28 3.69 -5.60
N LYS A 376 -25.09 4.94 -6.04
CA LYS A 376 -23.88 5.34 -6.79
C LYS A 376 -22.84 6.04 -5.93
N ASP A 377 -23.25 6.53 -4.76
CA ASP A 377 -22.52 7.50 -3.96
C ASP A 377 -21.92 6.85 -2.70
N ILE A 378 -22.47 5.71 -2.26
CA ILE A 378 -21.90 4.90 -1.18
C ILE A 378 -20.47 4.42 -1.49
N MET A 379 -19.53 4.66 -0.57
CA MET A 379 -18.17 4.13 -0.62
C MET A 379 -18.12 2.78 0.07
N MET A 380 -18.88 1.84 -0.47
CA MET A 380 -19.20 0.57 0.18
C MET A 380 -17.95 -0.24 0.53
N VAL A 381 -17.82 -0.65 1.80
CA VAL A 381 -16.78 -1.55 2.31
C VAL A 381 -17.33 -2.92 2.73
N GLY A 382 -18.64 -3.05 2.92
CA GLY A 382 -19.26 -4.32 3.28
C GLY A 382 -20.78 -4.38 3.12
N PHE A 383 -21.33 -5.58 3.29
CA PHE A 383 -22.75 -5.91 3.25
C PHE A 383 -23.06 -6.91 4.37
N SER A 384 -24.26 -6.83 4.96
CA SER A 384 -24.80 -7.88 5.82
C SER A 384 -26.24 -8.22 5.43
N ASN A 385 -26.54 -9.52 5.46
CA ASN A 385 -27.89 -10.10 5.40
C ASN A 385 -28.09 -11.21 6.45
N ASP A 386 -27.24 -11.26 7.48
CA ASP A 386 -27.25 -12.28 8.54
C ASP A 386 -28.00 -11.83 9.81
N PHE A 387 -28.26 -10.53 9.93
CA PHE A 387 -29.14 -9.94 10.94
C PHE A 387 -30.60 -9.97 10.46
N LYS A 388 -31.54 -9.53 11.31
CA LYS A 388 -32.98 -9.48 10.99
C LYS A 388 -33.28 -8.71 9.69
N GLU A 389 -32.62 -7.56 9.50
CA GLU A 389 -32.74 -6.72 8.31
C GLU A 389 -31.37 -6.61 7.61
N PRO A 390 -31.30 -6.61 6.27
CA PRO A 390 -30.06 -6.41 5.55
C PRO A 390 -29.62 -4.94 5.60
N PHE A 391 -28.30 -4.70 5.65
CA PHE A 391 -27.74 -3.35 5.63
C PHE A 391 -26.42 -3.26 4.88
N LEU A 392 -26.12 -2.03 4.42
CA LEU A 392 -24.87 -1.66 3.78
C LEU A 392 -23.89 -1.11 4.82
N ILE A 393 -22.59 -1.21 4.53
CA ILE A 393 -21.53 -0.66 5.39
C ILE A 393 -20.69 0.27 4.52
N ASP A 394 -20.71 1.56 4.83
CA ASP A 394 -19.89 2.58 4.17
C ASP A 394 -18.47 2.63 4.77
N TYR A 395 -17.46 3.00 3.97
CA TYR A 395 -16.08 3.07 4.45
C TYR A 395 -15.84 4.20 5.46
N TYR A 396 -16.52 5.33 5.33
CA TYR A 396 -16.33 6.53 6.18
C TYR A 396 -17.39 6.61 7.28
N GLU A 397 -18.66 6.41 6.94
CA GLU A 397 -19.78 6.51 7.89
C GLU A 397 -20.09 5.18 8.62
N GLY A 398 -19.71 4.04 8.02
CA GLY A 398 -19.91 2.72 8.61
C GLY A 398 -21.36 2.23 8.54
N THR A 399 -21.86 1.72 9.67
CA THR A 399 -23.26 1.32 9.91
C THR A 399 -23.66 1.62 11.37
N SER A 400 -24.89 2.07 11.57
CA SER A 400 -25.47 2.29 12.91
C SER A 400 -26.00 1.01 13.57
N SER A 401 -26.20 -0.06 12.79
CA SER A 401 -26.69 -1.36 13.26
C SER A 401 -25.72 -2.48 12.84
N PRO A 402 -25.24 -3.33 13.75
CA PRO A 402 -25.45 -3.29 15.20
C PRO A 402 -24.69 -2.13 15.87
N LYS A 403 -25.14 -1.65 17.03
CA LYS A 403 -24.50 -0.52 17.73
C LYS A 403 -23.05 -0.87 18.11
N MET A 404 -22.09 -0.08 17.62
CA MET A 404 -20.68 -0.30 17.92
C MET A 404 -20.39 -0.08 19.43
N PRO A 405 -19.71 -1.01 20.12
CA PRO A 405 -19.28 -0.83 21.51
C PRO A 405 -18.29 0.34 21.64
N ALA A 406 -18.41 1.13 22.71
CA ALA A 406 -17.57 2.31 22.93
C ALA A 406 -16.06 1.97 22.98
N GLN A 407 -15.71 0.83 23.58
CA GLN A 407 -14.32 0.36 23.64
C GLN A 407 -13.70 0.05 22.25
N PHE A 408 -14.50 -0.10 21.20
CA PHE A 408 -13.98 -0.37 19.85
C PHE A 408 -13.40 0.87 19.16
N GLN A 409 -13.72 2.08 19.63
CA GLN A 409 -13.19 3.34 19.07
C GLN A 409 -11.65 3.38 19.04
N GLN A 410 -11.01 2.75 20.02
CA GLN A 410 -9.55 2.73 20.22
C GLN A 410 -8.88 1.41 19.82
N LEU A 411 -9.60 0.46 19.19
CA LEU A 411 -9.00 -0.78 18.71
C LEU A 411 -7.79 -0.49 17.80
N PRO A 412 -6.68 -1.23 17.97
CA PRO A 412 -5.44 -0.90 17.29
C PRO A 412 -5.54 -0.97 15.76
N MET A 413 -4.55 -0.36 15.12
CA MET A 413 -4.24 -0.56 13.71
C MET A 413 -2.88 -1.26 13.58
N SER A 414 -2.58 -1.91 12.46
CA SER A 414 -1.25 -2.49 12.24
C SER A 414 -0.21 -1.41 11.99
N LEU A 415 1.06 -1.71 12.33
CA LEU A 415 2.19 -0.85 11.97
C LEU A 415 2.31 -0.68 10.45
N HIS A 416 1.89 -1.67 9.64
CA HIS A 416 1.86 -1.55 8.19
C HIS A 416 0.92 -0.44 7.71
N ILE A 417 -0.30 -0.36 8.23
CA ILE A 417 -1.23 0.71 7.87
C ILE A 417 -0.72 2.06 8.42
N ALA A 418 -0.20 2.13 9.65
CA ALA A 418 0.35 3.38 10.19
C ALA A 418 1.55 3.88 9.35
N ALA A 419 2.41 2.97 8.88
CA ALA A 419 3.46 3.27 7.92
C ALA A 419 2.90 3.71 6.56
N LEU A 420 1.85 3.06 6.03
CA LEU A 420 1.21 3.49 4.78
C LEU A 420 0.65 4.92 4.88
N GLU A 421 -0.01 5.26 5.97
CA GLU A 421 -0.55 6.60 6.23
C GLU A 421 0.57 7.65 6.34
N THR A 422 1.68 7.28 6.96
CA THR A 422 2.88 8.14 7.07
C THR A 422 3.56 8.33 5.71
N HIS A 423 3.81 7.24 4.99
CA HIS A 423 4.47 7.23 3.68
C HIS A 423 3.68 8.01 2.62
N THR A 424 2.35 7.99 2.76
CA THR A 424 1.43 8.66 1.82
C THR A 424 1.03 10.07 2.28
N GLY A 425 1.53 10.53 3.42
CA GLY A 425 1.26 11.85 4.00
C GLY A 425 -0.10 12.01 4.67
N ARG A 426 -1.00 11.04 4.57
CA ARG A 426 -2.37 11.12 5.10
C ARG A 426 -2.43 11.25 6.63
N ILE A 427 -1.39 10.81 7.34
CA ILE A 427 -1.25 11.02 8.79
C ILE A 427 -1.16 12.52 9.17
N PHE A 428 -0.75 13.40 8.25
CA PHE A 428 -0.60 14.84 8.49
C PHE A 428 -1.92 15.59 8.34
N THR A 429 -2.94 15.19 9.12
CA THR A 429 -4.33 15.69 9.04
C THR A 429 -4.52 17.20 9.28
N PHE A 430 -3.47 17.91 9.71
CA PHE A 430 -3.46 19.39 9.75
C PHE A 430 -3.35 20.02 8.35
N LEU A 431 -3.00 19.22 7.34
CA LEU A 431 -3.07 19.60 5.92
C LEU A 431 -4.50 19.32 5.43
N HIS A 432 -5.23 20.37 5.02
CA HIS A 432 -6.59 20.26 4.50
C HIS A 432 -6.67 19.32 3.28
N ASP A 433 -7.82 18.67 3.06
CA ASP A 433 -7.98 17.53 2.14
C ASP A 433 -7.48 17.76 0.70
N THR A 434 -7.73 18.94 0.13
CA THR A 434 -7.21 19.31 -1.21
C THR A 434 -5.68 19.37 -1.25
N SER A 435 -5.04 19.78 -0.16
CA SER A 435 -3.58 19.79 -0.06
C SER A 435 -2.99 18.38 0.10
N ASN A 436 -3.70 17.44 0.73
CA ASN A 436 -3.27 16.04 0.83
C ASN A 436 -3.14 15.35 -0.53
N VAL A 437 -3.98 15.73 -1.51
CA VAL A 437 -3.91 15.18 -2.88
C VAL A 437 -2.63 15.57 -3.61
N VAL A 438 -2.14 16.80 -3.40
CA VAL A 438 -0.93 17.34 -4.06
C VAL A 438 0.32 17.35 -3.16
N TYR A 439 0.18 17.01 -1.88
CA TYR A 439 1.24 17.06 -0.87
C TYR A 439 2.53 16.35 -1.32
N ILE A 440 2.42 15.15 -1.89
CA ILE A 440 3.57 14.37 -2.37
C ILE A 440 4.28 15.07 -3.54
N ALA A 441 3.54 15.75 -4.42
CA ALA A 441 4.13 16.57 -5.49
C ALA A 441 4.91 17.77 -4.91
N ILE A 442 4.32 18.47 -3.93
CA ILE A 442 4.94 19.63 -3.26
C ILE A 442 6.23 19.22 -2.54
N ILE A 443 6.19 18.13 -1.77
CA ILE A 443 7.38 17.61 -1.09
C ILE A 443 8.43 17.11 -2.09
N GLY A 444 8.02 16.45 -3.18
CA GLY A 444 8.93 16.03 -4.25
C GLY A 444 9.68 17.19 -4.90
N LEU A 445 8.97 18.29 -5.22
CA LEU A 445 9.58 19.53 -5.72
C LEU A 445 10.50 20.17 -4.68
N ALA A 446 10.11 20.17 -3.41
CA ALA A 446 10.94 20.69 -2.32
C ALA A 446 12.22 19.87 -2.09
N ILE A 447 12.16 18.54 -2.24
CA ILE A 447 13.33 17.65 -2.24
C ILE A 447 14.26 17.98 -3.41
N ALA A 448 13.74 18.05 -4.64
CA ALA A 448 14.52 18.42 -5.82
C ALA A 448 15.20 19.80 -5.67
N TRP A 449 14.48 20.78 -5.12
CA TRP A 449 15.02 22.11 -4.78
C TRP A 449 16.11 22.07 -3.70
N CYS A 450 15.94 21.22 -2.67
CA CYS A 450 16.94 21.02 -1.62
C CYS A 450 18.23 20.41 -2.18
N LEU A 451 18.13 19.43 -3.09
CA LEU A 451 19.26 18.83 -3.79
C LEU A 451 19.97 19.85 -4.69
N TRP A 452 19.22 20.60 -5.51
CA TRP A 452 19.75 21.65 -6.39
C TRP A 452 20.53 22.72 -5.61
N THR A 453 19.93 23.27 -4.56
CA THR A 453 20.55 24.29 -3.71
C THR A 453 21.71 23.76 -2.84
N GLY A 454 21.77 22.44 -2.60
CA GLY A 454 22.91 21.74 -2.00
C GLY A 454 24.06 21.53 -2.99
N TYR A 455 23.76 21.19 -4.25
CA TYR A 455 24.74 20.95 -5.31
C TYR A 455 25.50 22.24 -5.67
N TYR A 456 24.79 23.32 -6.01
CA TYR A 456 25.33 24.61 -6.48
C TYR A 456 26.02 25.46 -5.40
N ARG A 457 26.35 24.87 -4.26
CA ARG A 457 27.12 25.53 -3.20
C ARG A 457 28.55 25.82 -3.70
N PRO A 458 28.92 27.10 -3.91
CA PRO A 458 30.15 27.45 -4.61
C PRO A 458 31.36 26.82 -3.92
N ARG A 459 32.27 26.24 -4.72
CA ARG A 459 33.63 25.97 -4.25
C ARG A 459 34.16 27.31 -3.74
N LYS A 460 34.71 27.34 -2.52
CA LYS A 460 35.53 28.47 -2.10
C LYS A 460 36.66 28.51 -3.14
N ASN A 461 36.70 29.54 -3.99
CA ASN A 461 37.83 29.68 -4.90
C ASN A 461 39.08 29.62 -4.02
N ARG A 462 39.99 28.68 -4.33
CA ARG A 462 41.38 28.84 -3.89
C ARG A 462 41.75 30.19 -4.45
N LYS A 463 41.95 31.20 -3.58
CA LYS A 463 42.67 32.41 -4.00
C LYS A 463 43.97 31.86 -4.59
N LYS A 464 44.17 32.01 -5.91
CA LYS A 464 45.53 32.00 -6.43
C LYS A 464 46.18 33.17 -5.71
N HIS A 465 47.05 32.90 -4.74
CA HIS A 465 48.11 33.85 -4.46
C HIS A 465 48.93 33.84 -5.74
N GLY A 466 48.67 34.83 -6.61
CA GLY A 466 49.63 35.19 -7.63
C GLY A 466 50.88 35.64 -6.90
N ASN A 467 52.04 35.20 -7.37
CA ASN A 467 53.32 35.73 -6.91
C ASN A 467 53.41 37.20 -7.33
N GLU A 468 53.09 38.12 -6.43
CA GLU A 468 53.72 39.44 -6.47
C GLU A 468 55.18 39.23 -6.04
N LYS A 469 56.06 39.08 -7.04
CA LYS A 469 57.50 39.23 -6.84
C LYS A 469 57.76 40.72 -6.64
N GLU A 470 58.31 41.10 -5.49
CA GLU A 470 58.85 42.45 -5.31
C GLU A 470 59.86 42.78 -6.42
N PRO A 471 59.84 44.01 -6.98
CA PRO A 471 60.89 44.45 -7.88
C PRO A 471 62.18 44.72 -7.09
N LYS A 472 63.23 43.94 -7.38
CA LYS A 472 64.58 44.18 -6.87
C LYS A 472 65.02 45.62 -7.17
N LYS A 473 65.43 46.37 -6.12
CA LYS A 473 66.09 47.68 -6.28
C LYS A 473 67.28 47.56 -7.24
N ARG A 474 67.24 48.26 -8.36
CA ARG A 474 68.36 48.36 -9.31
C ARG A 474 69.26 49.50 -8.84
N ARG A 475 70.54 49.21 -8.54
CA ARG A 475 71.56 50.27 -8.34
C ARG A 475 71.70 51.06 -9.65
N GLN A 476 71.54 52.37 -9.60
CA GLN A 476 72.08 53.27 -10.62
C GLN A 476 73.45 53.76 -10.14
N GLN A 477 74.50 53.31 -10.82
CA GLN A 477 75.73 54.09 -10.94
C GLN A 477 75.61 54.88 -12.25
N LEU A 478 75.68 56.20 -12.15
CA LEU A 478 76.09 57.09 -13.22
C LEU A 478 77.16 57.99 -12.60
N ARG A 479 78.25 58.22 -13.35
CA ARG A 479 79.47 58.88 -12.88
C ARG A 479 79.96 59.78 -14.01
N LEU A 480 80.48 60.96 -13.64
CA LEU A 480 81.17 61.94 -14.51
C LEU A 480 80.23 62.70 -15.47
N GLU A 481 80.44 63.96 -15.90
CA GLU A 481 81.31 65.13 -15.61
C GLU A 481 80.69 66.31 -16.42
N ASN A 482 80.86 67.63 -16.20
CA ASN A 482 81.58 68.49 -15.25
C ASN A 482 80.91 69.91 -15.23
N GLU A 483 81.57 70.94 -14.64
CA GLU A 483 81.35 72.41 -14.85
C GLU A 483 80.01 73.05 -14.34
N GLU A 484 79.93 74.26 -13.76
CA GLU A 484 80.93 75.27 -13.34
C GLU A 484 80.33 76.28 -12.30
N SER A 485 81.17 77.16 -11.70
CA SER A 485 80.85 78.26 -10.74
C SER A 485 80.30 77.85 -9.34
N GLU A 486 80.73 78.41 -8.20
CA GLU A 486 81.67 79.52 -7.85
C GLU A 486 82.78 79.05 -6.90
#